data_AF-A0A922D182-F1
#
_entry.id   AF-A0A922D182-F1
#
_cell.length_a   1.000
_cell.length_b   1.000
_cell.length_c   1.000
_cell.angle_alpha   90.00
_cell.angle_beta   90.00
_cell.angle_gamma   90.00
#
_symmetry.space_group_name_H-M   'P 1'
#
loop_
_entity.id
_entity.type
_entity.pdbx_description
1 polymer ?
#
loop_
_entity_poly.entity_id
_entity_poly.type
_entity_poly.pdbx_seq_one_letter_code
_entity_poly.pdbx_strand_id
1 'polypeptide(L)'
;MYTFCPSSEALLAKCIAAAPPPNPNNKWMLAFRRNIEEPKHNLNLSRGEKNPVVLTCDVVMNDECMNDYEELIDAIETDPTSRWDYIVEECTKNPNLFVLLSERLTTPSIDKLCKHVIITKNSFEFLENFCKHFLVNCIKREYNRLYLDFFVEIHKEHEELYKIMLQIILQDTDIPEKMLSDFITFLNEDEQKEFIKNILHIKLTSENFVHYLPTILNAYKISKNSDETQNYIFSLLVQHNDVCRNNKQYGKLFLAFLQTEKAMGRVLNLKYLKDLLENHITPFRKPCEKILNDLQ
;
A
#
# COMPACT_ATOMS: atom_id res chain seq x y z
N MET A 1 -15.76 3.14 -20.43
CA MET A 1 -17.21 2.90 -20.30
C MET A 1 -17.34 1.82 -19.25
N TYR A 2 -17.98 2.10 -18.11
CA TYR A 2 -18.27 1.06 -17.13
C TYR A 2 -19.53 0.35 -17.61
N THR A 3 -19.37 -0.74 -18.35
CA THR A 3 -20.47 -1.67 -18.54
C THR A 3 -20.63 -2.43 -17.24
N PHE A 4 -21.74 -2.19 -16.55
CA PHE A 4 -22.10 -2.97 -15.38
C PHE A 4 -22.26 -4.43 -15.79
N CYS A 5 -21.85 -5.35 -14.92
CA CYS A 5 -22.07 -6.78 -15.11
C CYS A 5 -23.59 -7.03 -15.28
N PRO A 6 -24.05 -7.98 -16.13
CA PRO A 6 -25.47 -8.24 -16.34
C PRO A 6 -26.26 -8.51 -15.05
N SER A 7 -25.60 -9.07 -14.02
CA SER A 7 -26.19 -9.26 -12.68
C SER A 7 -26.44 -7.95 -11.93
N SER A 8 -25.72 -6.88 -12.28
CA SER A 8 -25.80 -5.56 -11.67
C SER A 8 -26.90 -4.67 -12.28
N GLU A 9 -27.36 -4.94 -13.51
CA GLU A 9 -28.46 -4.19 -14.14
C GLU A 9 -29.81 -4.45 -13.46
N ALA A 10 -30.06 -5.71 -13.08
CA ALA A 10 -31.26 -6.09 -12.32
C ALA A 10 -31.27 -5.48 -10.90
N LEU A 11 -30.09 -5.35 -10.28
CA LEU A 11 -29.89 -4.69 -8.99
C LEU A 11 -30.10 -3.18 -9.10
N LEU A 12 -29.61 -2.56 -10.18
CA LEU A 12 -29.79 -1.14 -10.46
C LEU A 12 -31.28 -0.78 -10.63
N ALA A 13 -32.04 -1.59 -11.39
CA ALA A 13 -33.48 -1.40 -11.56
C ALA A 13 -34.24 -1.50 -10.22
N LYS A 14 -33.86 -2.45 -9.35
CA LYS A 14 -34.43 -2.59 -8.00
C LYS A 14 -34.11 -1.39 -7.11
N CYS A 15 -32.87 -0.88 -7.14
CA CYS A 15 -32.47 0.30 -6.39
C CYS A 15 -33.20 1.58 -6.85
N ILE A 16 -33.43 1.73 -8.15
CA ILE A 16 -34.20 2.85 -8.71
C ILE A 16 -35.67 2.77 -8.29
N ALA A 17 -36.25 1.56 -8.27
CA ALA A 17 -37.63 1.34 -7.85
C ALA A 17 -37.85 1.50 -6.32
N ALA A 18 -36.82 1.22 -5.51
CA ALA A 18 -36.86 1.36 -4.06
C ALA A 18 -36.55 2.79 -3.57
N ALA A 19 -36.11 3.68 -4.46
CA ALA A 19 -35.81 5.07 -4.11
C ALA A 19 -37.12 5.84 -3.81
N PRO A 20 -37.17 6.64 -2.73
CA PRO A 20 -38.34 7.46 -2.42
C PRO A 20 -38.62 8.47 -3.54
N PRO A 21 -39.87 8.91 -3.70
CA PRO A 21 -40.26 9.84 -4.76
C PRO A 21 -39.44 11.14 -4.71
N PRO A 22 -39.18 11.75 -5.87
CA PRO A 22 -38.18 12.80 -6.01
C PRO A 22 -38.51 14.02 -5.15
N ASN A 23 -37.58 14.39 -4.27
CA ASN A 23 -37.61 15.69 -3.63
C ASN A 23 -37.16 16.74 -4.66
N PRO A 24 -38.02 17.70 -5.06
CA PRO A 24 -37.72 18.68 -6.10
C PRO A 24 -36.54 19.60 -5.76
N ASN A 25 -36.08 19.62 -4.50
CA ASN A 25 -34.97 20.45 -4.04
C ASN A 25 -33.62 19.71 -3.93
N ASN A 26 -33.55 18.41 -4.27
CA ASN A 26 -32.29 17.67 -4.18
C ASN A 26 -31.44 17.82 -5.46
N LYS A 27 -30.46 18.73 -5.40
CA LYS A 27 -29.52 19.03 -6.50
C LYS A 27 -28.68 17.82 -6.93
N TRP A 28 -28.41 16.86 -6.04
CA TRP A 28 -27.58 15.68 -6.31
C TRP A 28 -28.31 14.69 -7.23
N MET A 29 -29.60 14.46 -6.98
CA MET A 29 -30.43 13.56 -7.79
C MET A 29 -30.65 14.09 -9.22
N LEU A 30 -30.74 15.41 -9.38
CA LEU A 30 -30.85 16.07 -10.69
C LEU A 30 -29.55 15.95 -11.50
N ALA A 31 -28.38 16.04 -10.84
CA ALA A 31 -27.08 15.90 -11.49
C ALA A 31 -26.80 14.44 -11.91
N PHE A 32 -27.17 13.47 -11.08
CA PHE A 32 -26.94 12.05 -11.35
C PHE A 32 -27.71 11.55 -12.58
N ARG A 33 -28.97 11.97 -12.74
CA ARG A 33 -29.79 11.54 -13.89
C ARG A 33 -29.37 12.17 -15.21
N ARG A 34 -28.87 13.41 -15.22
CA ARG A 34 -28.33 14.04 -16.45
C ARG A 34 -27.15 13.29 -17.07
N ASN A 35 -26.37 12.58 -16.26
CA ASN A 35 -25.20 11.82 -16.74
C ASN A 35 -25.55 10.44 -17.31
N ILE A 36 -26.81 9.99 -17.17
CA ILE A 36 -27.25 8.67 -17.66
C ILE A 36 -27.86 8.77 -19.07
N GLU A 37 -28.26 9.98 -19.52
CA GLU A 37 -29.02 10.16 -20.78
C GLU A 37 -28.22 10.64 -22.00
N GLU A 38 -26.91 10.92 -21.91
CA GLU A 38 -26.09 11.28 -23.09
C GLU A 38 -25.11 10.16 -23.49
N PRO A 39 -25.30 9.49 -24.65
CA PRO A 39 -24.27 8.67 -25.25
C PRO A 39 -23.35 9.55 -26.10
N LYS A 40 -22.09 9.74 -25.67
CA LYS A 40 -21.04 10.32 -26.53
C LYS A 40 -20.12 9.24 -27.08
N HIS A 41 -20.07 9.20 -28.41
CA HIS A 41 -19.24 8.37 -29.27
C HIS A 41 -17.73 8.64 -29.11
N ASN A 42 -16.97 7.55 -29.28
CA ASN A 42 -15.59 7.41 -29.78
C ASN A 42 -14.44 8.08 -29.02
N LEU A 43 -13.46 7.25 -28.62
CA LEU A 43 -12.03 7.50 -28.86
C LEU A 43 -11.25 6.18 -28.75
N ASN A 44 -10.58 5.85 -29.86
CA ASN A 44 -9.53 4.84 -29.98
C ASN A 44 -8.38 5.13 -29.02
N LEU A 45 -7.81 4.11 -28.36
CA LEU A 45 -6.44 4.14 -27.85
C LEU A 45 -5.83 2.73 -27.79
N SER A 46 -4.98 2.52 -28.79
CA SER A 46 -3.81 1.66 -28.97
C SER A 46 -3.27 0.78 -27.83
N ARG A 47 -2.95 -0.45 -28.24
CA ARG A 47 -2.03 -1.44 -27.64
C ARG A 47 -0.60 -0.88 -27.41
N GLY A 48 0.02 -1.33 -26.31
CA GLY A 48 1.46 -1.30 -26.03
C GLY A 48 1.70 -1.75 -24.59
N GLU A 49 1.74 -3.07 -24.34
CA GLU A 49 2.94 -3.90 -24.09
C GLU A 49 3.69 -3.67 -22.76
N LYS A 50 3.46 -4.65 -21.86
CA LYS A 50 4.36 -5.33 -20.91
C LYS A 50 5.08 -4.47 -19.86
N ASN A 51 4.43 -4.37 -18.71
CA ASN A 51 5.04 -4.17 -17.39
C ASN A 51 4.90 -5.43 -16.53
N PRO A 52 5.75 -5.60 -15.48
CA PRO A 52 6.13 -6.89 -14.94
C PRO A 52 5.13 -7.43 -13.91
N VAL A 53 4.99 -8.76 -13.89
CA VAL A 53 4.30 -9.64 -12.93
C VAL A 53 3.36 -8.91 -11.96
N VAL A 54 2.17 -8.59 -12.45
CA VAL A 54 1.00 -8.59 -11.57
C VAL A 54 0.85 -10.03 -11.10
N LEU A 55 0.86 -10.28 -9.79
CA LEU A 55 0.41 -11.55 -9.22
C LEU A 55 -1.11 -11.67 -9.42
N THR A 56 -1.57 -11.72 -10.67
CA THR A 56 -2.87 -12.29 -10.98
C THR A 56 -2.67 -13.80 -10.93
N CYS A 57 -2.88 -14.40 -9.76
CA CYS A 57 -3.22 -15.81 -9.71
C CYS A 57 -4.61 -15.93 -10.33
N ASP A 58 -4.69 -16.31 -11.60
CA ASP A 58 -5.90 -16.90 -12.14
C ASP A 58 -6.13 -18.19 -11.35
N VAL A 59 -6.97 -18.15 -10.33
CA VAL A 59 -7.28 -19.31 -9.50
C VAL A 59 -8.11 -20.26 -10.35
N VAL A 60 -7.46 -21.26 -10.94
CA VAL A 60 -8.15 -22.39 -11.56
C VAL A 60 -8.63 -23.30 -10.43
N MET A 61 -9.86 -23.06 -9.95
CA MET A 61 -10.48 -23.92 -8.94
C MET A 61 -10.99 -25.20 -9.59
N ASN A 62 -10.54 -26.35 -9.07
CA ASN A 62 -11.13 -27.66 -9.35
C ASN A 62 -12.29 -27.92 -8.38
N ASP A 63 -13.28 -28.74 -8.75
CA ASP A 63 -14.52 -28.93 -7.99
C ASP A 63 -14.31 -29.46 -6.54
N GLU A 64 -13.27 -30.25 -6.27
CA GLU A 64 -12.94 -30.69 -4.90
C GLU A 64 -12.48 -29.52 -4.01
N CYS A 65 -11.77 -28.55 -4.59
CA CYS A 65 -11.27 -27.36 -3.89
C CYS A 65 -12.41 -26.40 -3.47
N MET A 66 -13.57 -26.45 -4.14
CA MET A 66 -14.73 -25.62 -3.82
C MET A 66 -15.48 -26.08 -2.57
N ASN A 67 -15.57 -27.39 -2.31
CA ASN A 67 -16.21 -27.91 -1.11
C ASN A 67 -15.39 -27.61 0.15
N ASP A 68 -14.08 -27.86 0.10
CA ASP A 68 -13.16 -27.58 1.22
C ASP A 68 -13.14 -26.08 1.56
N TYR A 69 -13.30 -25.23 0.54
CA TYR A 69 -13.37 -23.77 0.68
C TYR A 69 -14.65 -23.28 1.36
N GLU A 70 -15.83 -23.77 0.98
CA GLU A 70 -17.09 -23.38 1.63
C GLU A 70 -17.12 -23.89 3.09
N GLU A 71 -16.60 -25.09 3.37
CA GLU A 71 -16.44 -25.58 4.75
C GLU A 71 -15.49 -24.70 5.59
N LEU A 72 -14.45 -24.13 4.95
CA LEU A 72 -13.51 -23.21 5.58
C LEU A 72 -14.13 -21.85 5.89
N ILE A 73 -14.95 -21.31 4.97
CA ILE A 73 -15.74 -20.09 5.24
C ILE A 73 -16.67 -20.34 6.43
N ASP A 74 -17.44 -21.43 6.40
CA ASP A 74 -18.39 -21.76 7.46
C ASP A 74 -17.71 -21.92 8.82
N ALA A 75 -16.51 -22.53 8.84
CA ALA A 75 -15.69 -22.66 10.03
C ALA A 75 -15.32 -21.29 10.62
N ILE A 76 -14.89 -20.34 9.78
CA ILE A 76 -14.42 -19.03 10.22
C ILE A 76 -15.58 -18.11 10.62
N GLU A 77 -16.71 -18.14 9.90
CA GLU A 77 -17.88 -17.31 10.19
C GLU A 77 -18.60 -17.77 11.47
N THR A 78 -18.62 -19.09 11.75
CA THR A 78 -19.28 -19.65 12.94
C THR A 78 -18.41 -19.49 14.20
N ASP A 79 -17.22 -20.10 14.21
CA ASP A 79 -16.24 -19.97 15.30
C ASP A 79 -14.85 -20.44 14.84
N PRO A 80 -13.94 -19.50 14.46
CA PRO A 80 -12.60 -19.82 13.97
C PRO A 80 -11.74 -20.51 15.03
N THR A 81 -12.08 -20.35 16.32
CA THR A 81 -11.31 -20.93 17.44
C THR A 81 -11.49 -22.45 17.50
N SER A 82 -12.73 -22.91 17.37
CA SER A 82 -13.08 -24.33 17.48
C SER A 82 -12.52 -25.20 16.35
N ARG A 83 -12.21 -24.58 15.20
CA ARG A 83 -11.68 -25.25 14.01
C ARG A 83 -10.30 -24.73 13.60
N TRP A 84 -9.54 -24.19 14.56
CA TRP A 84 -8.25 -23.56 14.26
C TRP A 84 -7.25 -24.50 13.58
N ASP A 85 -7.11 -25.72 14.10
CA ASP A 85 -6.18 -26.71 13.55
C ASP A 85 -6.52 -27.05 12.09
N TYR A 86 -7.82 -27.16 11.77
CA TYR A 86 -8.29 -27.36 10.39
C TYR A 86 -7.95 -26.17 9.48
N ILE A 87 -8.18 -24.94 9.96
CA ILE A 87 -7.84 -23.73 9.21
C ILE A 87 -6.34 -23.66 8.93
N VAL A 88 -5.51 -23.96 9.92
CA VAL A 88 -4.05 -23.98 9.77
C VAL A 88 -3.62 -25.04 8.77
N GLU A 89 -4.15 -26.25 8.88
CA GLU A 89 -3.82 -27.38 8.01
C GLU A 89 -4.16 -27.07 6.55
N GLU A 90 -5.39 -26.65 6.26
CA GLU A 90 -5.85 -26.42 4.89
C GLU A 90 -5.20 -25.20 4.24
N CYS A 91 -5.03 -24.11 4.97
CA CYS A 91 -4.34 -22.93 4.42
C CYS A 91 -2.84 -23.14 4.25
N THR A 92 -2.21 -24.04 5.00
CA THR A 92 -0.80 -24.41 4.78
C THR A 92 -0.65 -25.28 3.54
N LYS A 93 -1.55 -26.26 3.33
CA LYS A 93 -1.56 -27.07 2.10
C LYS A 93 -1.87 -26.25 0.86
N ASN A 94 -2.80 -25.30 0.98
CA ASN A 94 -3.33 -24.51 -0.13
C ASN A 94 -3.31 -22.99 0.18
N PRO A 95 -2.15 -22.31 0.08
CA PRO A 95 -2.04 -20.88 0.42
C PRO A 95 -2.97 -19.95 -0.38
N ASN A 96 -3.39 -20.35 -1.57
CA ASN A 96 -4.36 -19.58 -2.38
C ASN A 96 -5.73 -19.43 -1.71
N LEU A 97 -6.09 -20.32 -0.77
CA LEU A 97 -7.33 -20.19 0.01
C LEU A 97 -7.35 -18.88 0.81
N PHE A 98 -6.19 -18.37 1.25
CA PHE A 98 -6.11 -17.08 1.92
C PHE A 98 -6.58 -15.91 1.05
N VAL A 99 -6.29 -15.94 -0.25
CA VAL A 99 -6.77 -14.89 -1.16
C VAL A 99 -8.30 -14.93 -1.18
N LEU A 100 -8.88 -16.09 -1.41
CA LEU A 100 -10.33 -16.26 -1.47
C LEU A 100 -11.01 -15.93 -0.14
N LEU A 101 -10.43 -16.30 0.99
CA LEU A 101 -10.95 -15.94 2.32
C LEU A 101 -10.93 -14.42 2.51
N SER A 102 -9.85 -13.73 2.12
CA SER A 102 -9.75 -12.27 2.23
C SER A 102 -10.79 -11.53 1.39
N GLU A 103 -11.27 -12.15 0.31
CA GLU A 103 -12.28 -11.59 -0.58
C GLU A 103 -13.71 -11.83 -0.08
N ARG A 104 -14.00 -13.01 0.50
CA ARG A 104 -15.38 -13.40 0.83
C ARG A 104 -15.77 -13.22 2.29
N LEU A 105 -14.81 -13.26 3.22
CA LEU A 105 -15.12 -13.09 4.64
C LEU A 105 -15.60 -11.67 4.95
N THR A 106 -16.58 -11.60 5.85
CA THR A 106 -17.06 -10.33 6.39
C THR A 106 -15.98 -9.66 7.25
N THR A 107 -15.94 -8.33 7.30
CA THR A 107 -14.96 -7.60 8.14
C THR A 107 -14.94 -8.08 9.61
N PRO A 108 -16.08 -8.36 10.28
CA PRO A 108 -16.07 -8.93 11.63
C PRO A 108 -15.36 -10.29 11.74
N SER A 109 -15.50 -11.15 10.74
CA SER A 109 -14.89 -12.49 10.73
C SER A 109 -13.40 -12.43 10.40
N ILE A 110 -12.99 -11.51 9.53
CA ILE A 110 -11.59 -11.15 9.32
C ILE A 110 -10.97 -10.64 10.62
N ASP A 111 -11.65 -9.75 11.33
CA ASP A 111 -11.14 -9.20 12.59
C ASP A 111 -10.94 -10.29 13.65
N LYS A 112 -11.89 -11.23 13.78
CA LYS A 112 -11.76 -12.40 14.67
C LYS A 112 -10.56 -13.26 14.27
N LEU A 113 -10.42 -13.54 12.98
CA LEU A 113 -9.33 -14.36 12.44
C LEU A 113 -7.96 -13.73 12.71
N CYS A 114 -7.78 -12.45 12.36
CA CYS A 114 -6.54 -11.71 12.62
C CYS A 114 -6.18 -11.68 14.12
N LYS A 115 -7.16 -11.42 15.00
CA LYS A 115 -6.94 -11.45 16.45
C LYS A 115 -6.51 -12.83 16.93
N HIS A 116 -7.12 -13.89 16.41
CA HIS A 116 -6.78 -15.25 16.78
C HIS A 116 -5.35 -15.61 16.32
N VAL A 117 -4.96 -15.20 15.11
CA VAL A 117 -3.59 -15.40 14.60
C VAL A 117 -2.54 -14.71 15.48
N ILE A 118 -2.81 -13.50 15.98
CA ILE A 118 -1.89 -12.77 16.87
C ILE A 118 -1.69 -13.50 18.21
N ILE A 119 -2.76 -14.00 18.82
CA ILE A 119 -2.68 -14.63 20.16
C ILE A 119 -2.17 -16.07 20.12
N THR A 120 -2.32 -16.74 18.99
CA THR A 120 -1.95 -18.16 18.83
C THR A 120 -0.53 -18.29 18.30
N LYS A 121 0.24 -19.23 18.86
CA LYS A 121 1.58 -19.55 18.36
C LYS A 121 1.48 -20.38 17.09
N ASN A 122 1.58 -19.71 15.96
CA ASN A 122 1.54 -20.32 14.64
C ASN A 122 2.95 -20.63 14.12
N SER A 123 3.06 -21.57 13.18
CA SER A 123 4.32 -21.82 12.48
C SER A 123 4.71 -20.61 11.64
N PHE A 124 6.02 -20.44 11.41
CA PHE A 124 6.51 -19.36 10.54
C PHE A 124 5.92 -19.46 9.13
N GLU A 125 5.87 -20.68 8.55
CA GLU A 125 5.30 -20.94 7.22
C GLU A 125 3.83 -20.50 7.12
N PHE A 126 3.01 -20.83 8.12
CA PHE A 126 1.61 -20.40 8.15
C PHE A 126 1.51 -18.88 8.25
N LEU A 127 2.26 -18.26 9.17
CA LEU A 127 2.25 -16.80 9.35
C LEU A 127 2.72 -16.07 8.10
N GLU A 128 3.75 -16.58 7.43
CA GLU A 128 4.25 -16.03 6.18
C GLU A 128 3.17 -16.06 5.09
N ASN A 129 2.52 -17.20 4.88
CA ASN A 129 1.44 -17.32 3.90
C ASN A 129 0.23 -16.45 4.27
N PHE A 130 -0.16 -16.41 5.54
CA PHE A 130 -1.23 -15.54 6.04
C PHE A 130 -0.93 -14.07 5.74
N CYS A 131 0.27 -13.62 6.09
CA CYS A 131 0.74 -12.26 5.85
C CYS A 131 0.74 -11.91 4.34
N LYS A 132 1.33 -12.77 3.51
CA LYS A 132 1.49 -12.56 2.07
C LYS A 132 0.17 -12.54 1.30
N HIS A 133 -0.74 -13.45 1.63
CA HIS A 133 -1.92 -13.72 0.81
C HIS A 133 -3.23 -13.24 1.44
N PHE A 134 -3.36 -13.29 2.77
CA PHE A 134 -4.57 -12.86 3.45
C PHE A 134 -4.49 -11.39 3.86
N LEU A 135 -3.53 -11.07 4.74
CA LEU A 135 -3.46 -9.76 5.39
C LEU A 135 -3.26 -8.62 4.38
N VAL A 136 -2.37 -8.80 3.41
CA VAL A 136 -2.14 -7.81 2.34
C VAL A 136 -3.42 -7.50 1.57
N ASN A 137 -4.20 -8.52 1.19
CA ASN A 137 -5.46 -8.33 0.49
C ASN A 137 -6.51 -7.63 1.36
N CYS A 138 -6.58 -7.97 2.66
CA CYS A 138 -7.44 -7.29 3.62
C CYS A 138 -7.09 -5.79 3.74
N ILE A 139 -5.80 -5.45 3.79
CA ILE A 139 -5.33 -4.05 3.87
C ILE A 139 -5.73 -3.26 2.61
N LYS A 140 -5.56 -3.84 1.42
CA LYS A 140 -5.98 -3.23 0.15
C LYS A 140 -7.48 -2.96 0.12
N ARG A 141 -8.27 -3.92 0.60
CA ARG A 141 -9.73 -3.85 0.63
C ARG A 141 -10.23 -2.73 1.54
N GLU A 142 -9.73 -2.69 2.77
CA GLU A 142 -10.19 -1.74 3.78
C GLU A 142 -9.13 -1.56 4.90
N TYR A 143 -8.17 -0.65 4.75
CA TYR A 143 -7.22 -0.39 5.83
C TYR A 143 -7.91 0.09 7.13
N ASN A 144 -7.63 -0.59 8.24
CA ASN A 144 -8.14 -0.27 9.57
C ASN A 144 -7.04 -0.42 10.65
N ARG A 145 -7.39 -0.06 11.89
CA ARG A 145 -6.45 -0.09 13.03
C ARG A 145 -5.93 -1.49 13.37
N LEU A 146 -6.75 -2.53 13.19
CA LEU A 146 -6.38 -3.89 13.54
C LEU A 146 -5.19 -4.40 12.71
N TYR A 147 -5.16 -4.10 11.41
CA TYR A 147 -4.04 -4.52 10.55
C TYR A 147 -2.74 -3.80 10.89
N LEU A 148 -2.84 -2.55 11.35
CA LEU A 148 -1.70 -1.83 11.89
C LEU A 148 -1.19 -2.49 13.17
N ASP A 149 -2.09 -2.81 14.11
CA ASP A 149 -1.72 -3.51 15.35
C ASP A 149 -1.08 -4.88 15.03
N PHE A 150 -1.61 -5.62 14.06
CA PHE A 150 -1.02 -6.86 13.56
C PHE A 150 0.41 -6.64 13.04
N PHE A 151 0.61 -5.62 12.20
CA PHE A 151 1.93 -5.31 11.64
C PHE A 151 2.94 -4.89 12.73
N VAL A 152 2.48 -4.18 13.77
CA VAL A 152 3.28 -3.83 14.95
C VAL A 152 3.70 -5.09 15.73
N GLU A 153 2.81 -6.07 15.92
CA GLU A 153 3.16 -7.32 16.59
C GLU A 153 4.16 -8.15 15.77
N ILE A 154 3.98 -8.23 14.44
CA ILE A 154 4.97 -8.88 13.56
C ILE A 154 6.35 -8.20 13.65
N HIS A 155 6.40 -6.87 13.70
CA HIS A 155 7.65 -6.14 13.89
C HIS A 155 8.36 -6.52 15.20
N LYS A 156 7.63 -6.70 16.29
CA LYS A 156 8.21 -7.00 17.61
C LYS A 156 8.69 -8.44 17.72
N GLU A 157 7.90 -9.39 17.22
CA GLU A 157 8.09 -10.82 17.50
C GLU A 157 8.75 -11.58 16.34
N HIS A 158 8.71 -11.06 15.11
CA HIS A 158 9.11 -11.77 13.89
C HIS A 158 9.87 -10.88 12.89
N GLU A 159 11.13 -10.55 13.20
CA GLU A 159 11.98 -9.65 12.40
C GLU A 159 12.03 -10.01 10.90
N GLU A 160 12.22 -11.29 10.58
CA GLU A 160 12.30 -11.76 9.19
C GLU A 160 10.97 -11.56 8.44
N LEU A 161 9.85 -11.94 9.07
CA LEU A 161 8.52 -11.79 8.49
C LEU A 161 8.14 -10.31 8.33
N TYR A 162 8.56 -9.46 9.27
CA TYR A 162 8.42 -8.01 9.16
C TYR A 162 9.11 -7.46 7.92
N LYS A 163 10.36 -7.86 7.64
CA LYS A 163 11.10 -7.43 6.44
C LYS A 163 10.40 -7.86 5.16
N ILE A 164 9.91 -9.10 5.11
CA ILE A 164 9.12 -9.62 3.98
C ILE A 164 7.85 -8.78 3.78
N MET A 165 7.10 -8.54 4.85
CA MET A 165 5.86 -7.75 4.80
C MET A 165 6.12 -6.30 4.37
N LEU A 166 7.14 -5.66 4.93
CA LEU A 166 7.52 -4.30 4.56
C LEU A 166 7.86 -4.20 3.07
N GLN A 167 8.59 -5.19 2.54
CA GLN A 167 8.88 -5.27 1.11
C GLN A 167 7.61 -5.38 0.27
N ILE A 168 6.70 -6.29 0.62
CA ILE A 168 5.44 -6.47 -0.12
C ILE A 168 4.62 -5.18 -0.10
N ILE A 169 4.50 -4.55 1.07
CA ILE A 169 3.76 -3.30 1.22
C ILE A 169 4.36 -2.21 0.32
N LEU A 170 5.66 -1.96 0.43
CA LEU A 170 6.33 -0.91 -0.34
C LEU A 170 6.39 -1.19 -1.83
N GLN A 171 6.18 -2.44 -2.25
CA GLN A 171 6.14 -2.82 -3.67
C GLN A 171 4.74 -2.79 -4.29
N ASP A 172 3.73 -2.46 -3.51
CA ASP A 172 2.33 -2.51 -3.92
C ASP A 172 1.63 -1.17 -3.67
N THR A 173 1.21 -0.51 -4.74
CA THR A 173 0.60 0.82 -4.71
C THR A 173 -0.89 0.81 -4.37
N ASP A 174 -1.53 -0.36 -4.35
CA ASP A 174 -2.94 -0.49 -3.93
C ASP A 174 -3.07 -0.43 -2.40
N ILE A 175 -1.97 -0.64 -1.68
CA ILE A 175 -1.94 -0.49 -0.23
C ILE A 175 -1.88 1.01 0.13
N PRO A 176 -2.76 1.51 1.01
CA PRO A 176 -2.77 2.94 1.37
C PRO A 176 -1.45 3.38 2.03
N GLU A 177 -0.85 4.50 1.59
CA GLU A 177 0.39 5.02 2.19
C GLU A 177 0.23 5.37 3.68
N LYS A 178 -1.03 5.61 4.09
CA LYS A 178 -1.41 5.87 5.47
C LYS A 178 -1.02 4.72 6.40
N MET A 179 -1.03 3.46 5.95
CA MET A 179 -0.69 2.32 6.80
C MET A 179 0.73 2.40 7.35
N LEU A 180 1.72 2.66 6.48
CA LEU A 180 3.10 2.86 6.91
C LEU A 180 3.31 4.21 7.61
N SER A 181 2.56 5.24 7.21
CA SER A 181 2.62 6.54 7.88
C SER A 181 2.16 6.47 9.34
N ASP A 182 1.08 5.73 9.61
CA ASP A 182 0.60 5.47 10.96
C ASP A 182 1.59 4.55 11.71
N PHE A 183 2.15 3.53 11.06
CA PHE A 183 3.15 2.64 11.66
C PHE A 183 4.38 3.36 12.20
N ILE A 184 4.92 4.32 11.46
CA ILE A 184 6.07 5.13 11.91
C ILE A 184 5.80 5.79 13.27
N THR A 185 4.55 6.15 13.58
CA THR A 185 4.21 6.78 14.86
C THR A 185 4.31 5.84 16.06
N PHE A 186 4.36 4.52 15.84
CA PHE A 186 4.56 3.50 16.87
C PHE A 186 6.03 3.23 17.17
N LEU A 187 6.92 3.64 16.28
CA LEU A 187 8.34 3.37 16.38
C LEU A 187 9.03 4.41 17.26
N ASN A 188 9.91 3.95 18.14
CA ASN A 188 10.86 4.81 18.83
C ASN A 188 11.98 5.30 17.88
N GLU A 189 12.85 6.21 18.34
CA GLU A 189 13.90 6.79 17.48
C GLU A 189 14.84 5.75 16.85
N ASP A 190 15.19 4.69 17.57
CA ASP A 190 16.10 3.65 17.05
C ASP A 190 15.37 2.74 16.05
N GLU A 191 14.13 2.38 16.33
CA GLU A 191 13.27 1.64 15.41
C GLU A 191 12.98 2.43 14.13
N GLN A 192 12.84 3.75 14.20
CA GLN A 192 12.67 4.60 13.01
C GLN A 192 13.91 4.60 12.11
N LYS A 193 15.12 4.56 12.71
CA LYS A 193 16.37 4.40 11.92
C LYS A 193 16.39 3.04 11.25
N GLU A 194 16.01 2.00 11.98
CA GLU A 194 15.97 0.64 11.45
C GLU A 194 14.90 0.48 10.36
N PHE A 195 13.76 1.16 10.49
CA PHE A 195 12.74 1.23 9.45
C PHE A 195 13.31 1.79 8.15
N ILE A 196 13.99 2.95 8.19
CA ILE A 196 14.64 3.48 6.99
C ILE A 196 15.71 2.53 6.46
N LYS A 197 16.51 1.91 7.34
CA LYS A 197 17.51 0.91 6.97
C LYS A 197 16.92 -0.25 6.18
N ASN A 198 15.77 -0.75 6.63
CA ASN A 198 15.06 -1.82 5.93
C ASN A 198 14.51 -1.36 4.57
N ILE A 199 14.09 -0.10 4.44
CA ILE A 199 13.73 0.48 3.13
C ILE A 199 14.94 0.52 2.19
N LEU A 200 16.17 0.74 2.69
CA LEU A 200 17.38 0.84 1.86
C LEU A 200 17.58 -0.37 0.93
N HIS A 201 17.15 -1.54 1.39
CA HIS A 201 17.36 -2.81 0.72
C HIS A 201 16.21 -3.17 -0.25
N ILE A 202 15.16 -2.35 -0.29
CA ILE A 202 13.98 -2.60 -1.13
C ILE A 202 14.11 -1.80 -2.42
N LYS A 203 14.16 -2.51 -3.55
CA LYS A 203 14.15 -1.87 -4.87
C LYS A 203 12.75 -1.35 -5.19
N LEU A 204 12.60 -0.03 -5.20
CA LEU A 204 11.36 0.66 -5.56
C LEU A 204 11.32 1.02 -7.05
N THR A 205 10.16 0.82 -7.67
CA THR A 205 9.85 1.46 -8.96
C THR A 205 9.56 2.95 -8.73
N SER A 206 9.52 3.74 -9.80
CA SER A 206 9.15 5.16 -9.70
C SER A 206 7.73 5.36 -9.16
N GLU A 207 6.81 4.46 -9.50
CA GLU A 207 5.42 4.52 -9.02
C GLU A 207 5.35 4.27 -7.52
N ASN A 208 6.01 3.20 -7.06
CA ASN A 208 6.11 2.84 -5.64
C ASN A 208 6.75 3.97 -4.83
N PHE A 209 7.86 4.53 -5.33
CA PHE A 209 8.54 5.63 -4.68
C PHE A 209 7.65 6.87 -4.57
N VAL A 210 6.93 7.25 -5.63
CA VAL A 210 6.02 8.41 -5.63
C VAL A 210 4.88 8.20 -4.63
N HIS A 211 4.30 7.01 -4.62
CA HIS A 211 3.19 6.64 -3.72
C HIS A 211 3.61 6.73 -2.25
N TYR A 212 4.74 6.10 -1.89
CA TYR A 212 5.25 6.06 -0.52
C TYR A 212 6.15 7.26 -0.14
N LEU A 213 6.26 8.27 -1.01
CA LEU A 213 7.10 9.44 -0.77
C LEU A 213 6.76 10.21 0.52
N PRO A 214 5.48 10.40 0.90
CA PRO A 214 5.13 11.03 2.17
C PRO A 214 5.68 10.27 3.38
N THR A 215 5.60 8.93 3.34
CA THR A 215 6.10 8.02 4.38
C THR A 215 7.62 8.09 4.48
N ILE A 216 8.32 7.98 3.35
CA ILE A 216 9.79 8.06 3.27
C ILE A 216 10.27 9.42 3.80
N LEU A 217 9.62 10.51 3.37
CA LEU A 217 9.93 11.86 3.85
C LEU A 217 9.73 12.00 5.35
N ASN A 218 8.62 11.48 5.88
CA ASN A 218 8.33 11.56 7.29
C ASN A 218 9.38 10.81 8.10
N ALA A 219 9.63 9.54 7.75
CA ALA A 219 10.66 8.72 8.38
C ALA A 219 12.02 9.44 8.36
N TYR A 220 12.42 9.98 7.20
CA TYR A 220 13.71 10.66 7.04
C TYR A 220 13.87 11.90 7.91
N LYS A 221 12.78 12.63 8.18
CA LYS A 221 12.83 13.85 9.01
C LYS A 221 12.95 13.56 10.50
N ILE A 222 12.43 12.44 10.95
CA ILE A 222 12.43 12.06 12.37
C ILE A 222 13.62 11.16 12.71
N SER A 223 14.20 10.47 11.74
CA SER A 223 15.40 9.66 11.94
C SER A 223 16.65 10.51 12.18
N LYS A 224 17.52 10.08 13.10
CA LYS A 224 18.89 10.58 13.15
C LYS A 224 19.65 10.08 11.92
N ASN A 225 19.93 10.98 11.00
CA ASN A 225 20.52 10.63 9.71
C ASN A 225 22.00 10.24 9.85
N SER A 226 22.33 9.04 9.36
CA SER A 226 23.71 8.57 9.17
C SER A 226 24.18 8.80 7.71
N ASP A 227 25.48 8.59 7.45
CA ASP A 227 26.00 8.61 6.07
C ASP A 227 25.31 7.59 5.16
N GLU A 228 24.97 6.40 5.69
CA GLU A 228 24.24 5.36 4.95
C GLU A 228 22.86 5.85 4.51
N THR A 229 22.12 6.44 5.45
CA THR A 229 20.80 7.03 5.17
C THR A 229 20.90 8.18 4.16
N GLN A 230 21.89 9.07 4.28
CA GLN A 230 22.12 10.15 3.30
C GLN A 230 22.37 9.60 1.89
N ASN A 231 23.30 8.65 1.75
CA ASN A 231 23.68 8.10 0.46
C ASN A 231 22.50 7.41 -0.25
N TYR A 232 21.64 6.75 0.52
CA TYR A 232 20.44 6.13 -0.04
C TYR A 232 19.39 7.14 -0.48
N ILE A 233 19.08 8.13 0.35
CA ILE A 233 18.13 9.19 -0.04
C ILE A 233 18.65 9.93 -1.28
N PHE A 234 19.95 10.21 -1.33
CA PHE A 234 20.59 10.76 -2.53
C PHE A 234 20.37 9.85 -3.76
N SER A 235 20.56 8.54 -3.61
CA SER A 235 20.34 7.58 -4.70
C SER A 235 18.89 7.57 -5.20
N LEU A 236 17.90 7.61 -4.29
CA LEU A 236 16.48 7.71 -4.66
C LEU A 236 16.15 9.03 -5.37
N LEU A 237 16.71 10.15 -4.88
CA LEU A 237 16.54 11.45 -5.51
C LEU A 237 17.09 11.41 -6.95
N VAL A 238 18.30 10.89 -7.16
CA VAL A 238 18.90 10.74 -8.49
C VAL A 238 18.07 9.81 -9.39
N GLN A 239 17.68 8.64 -8.90
CA GLN A 239 16.98 7.63 -9.69
C GLN A 239 15.60 8.10 -10.17
N HIS A 240 14.89 8.91 -9.38
CA HIS A 240 13.50 9.25 -9.64
C HIS A 240 13.27 10.73 -10.00
N ASN A 241 14.33 11.51 -10.23
CA ASN A 241 14.26 12.94 -10.50
C ASN A 241 13.30 13.31 -11.64
N ASP A 242 13.39 12.61 -12.77
CA ASP A 242 12.63 12.94 -13.98
C ASP A 242 11.13 12.77 -13.77
N VAL A 243 10.73 11.71 -13.06
CA VAL A 243 9.32 11.40 -12.76
C VAL A 243 8.78 12.36 -11.68
N CYS A 244 9.63 12.74 -10.73
CA CYS A 244 9.24 13.51 -9.55
C CYS A 244 9.42 15.04 -9.69
N ARG A 245 9.83 15.55 -10.86
CA ARG A 245 10.13 16.98 -11.08
C ARG A 245 9.06 17.98 -10.62
N ASN A 246 7.79 17.58 -10.65
CA ASN A 246 6.63 18.39 -10.26
C ASN A 246 6.03 18.00 -8.89
N ASN A 247 6.62 17.00 -8.22
CA ASN A 247 6.09 16.48 -6.97
C ASN A 247 6.55 17.34 -5.78
N LYS A 248 5.60 17.92 -5.03
CA LYS A 248 5.88 18.78 -3.88
C LYS A 248 6.55 18.03 -2.72
N GLN A 249 6.21 16.76 -2.49
CA GLN A 249 6.82 15.96 -1.44
C GLN A 249 8.26 15.61 -1.80
N TYR A 250 8.54 15.38 -3.09
CA TYR A 250 9.92 15.20 -3.57
C TYR A 250 10.76 16.45 -3.31
N GLY A 251 10.22 17.64 -3.63
CA GLY A 251 10.89 18.91 -3.32
C GLY A 251 11.16 19.10 -1.82
N LYS A 252 10.23 18.67 -0.95
CA LYS A 252 10.45 18.69 0.51
C LYS A 252 11.49 17.69 0.97
N LEU A 253 11.54 16.50 0.37
CA LEU A 253 12.57 15.50 0.67
C LEU A 253 13.94 16.03 0.26
N PHE A 254 14.05 16.58 -0.95
CA PHE A 254 15.29 17.16 -1.43
C PHE A 254 15.76 18.33 -0.53
N LEU A 255 14.84 19.20 -0.10
CA LEU A 255 15.17 20.27 0.83
C LEU A 255 15.67 19.74 2.18
N ALA A 256 14.99 18.74 2.75
CA ALA A 256 15.40 18.11 4.01
C ALA A 256 16.76 17.41 3.88
N PHE A 257 17.04 16.80 2.73
CA PHE A 257 18.33 16.22 2.38
C PHE A 257 19.43 17.28 2.43
N LEU A 258 19.27 18.39 1.69
CA LEU A 258 20.26 19.48 1.66
C LEU A 258 20.51 20.12 3.03
N GLN A 259 19.47 20.28 3.84
CA GLN A 259 19.59 20.77 5.21
C GLN A 259 20.44 19.84 6.08
N THR A 260 20.30 18.53 5.88
CA THR A 260 21.06 17.52 6.61
C THR A 260 22.52 17.51 6.18
N GLU A 261 22.80 17.54 4.87
CA GLU A 261 24.17 17.67 4.34
C GLU A 261 24.89 18.90 4.92
N LYS A 262 24.21 20.06 4.93
CA LYS A 262 24.73 21.29 5.54
C LYS A 262 25.03 21.12 7.03
N ALA A 263 24.14 20.49 7.79
CA ALA A 263 24.34 20.24 9.22
C ALA A 263 25.49 19.26 9.48
N MET A 264 25.71 18.29 8.59
CA MET A 264 26.81 17.32 8.66
C MET A 264 28.15 17.92 8.21
N GLY A 265 28.16 19.14 7.66
CA GLY A 265 29.38 19.77 7.13
C GLY A 265 29.95 19.03 5.90
N ARG A 266 29.11 18.28 5.20
CA ARG A 266 29.47 17.48 4.03
C ARG A 266 28.70 17.99 2.82
N VAL A 267 29.31 17.83 1.65
CA VAL A 267 28.62 18.02 0.37
C VAL A 267 28.83 16.79 -0.50
N LEU A 268 27.83 15.92 -0.53
CA LEU A 268 27.72 14.86 -1.53
C LEU A 268 27.54 15.47 -2.91
N ASN A 269 28.64 15.55 -3.66
CA ASN A 269 28.67 15.76 -5.11
C ASN A 269 27.80 16.93 -5.62
N LEU A 270 28.25 18.16 -5.35
CA LEU A 270 27.56 19.41 -5.65
C LEU A 270 27.05 19.51 -7.11
N LYS A 271 27.78 18.94 -8.07
CA LYS A 271 27.37 18.94 -9.48
C LYS A 271 26.04 18.21 -9.69
N TYR A 272 25.93 16.99 -9.17
CA TYR A 272 24.69 16.21 -9.28
C TYR A 272 23.52 16.87 -8.55
N LEU A 273 23.78 17.52 -7.41
CA LEU A 273 22.73 18.25 -6.69
C LEU A 273 22.21 19.46 -7.49
N LYS A 274 23.07 20.13 -8.26
CA LYS A 274 22.66 21.20 -9.18
C LYS A 274 21.81 20.64 -10.32
N ASP A 275 22.24 19.54 -10.94
CA ASP A 275 21.49 18.87 -12.02
C ASP A 275 20.10 18.43 -11.54
N LEU A 276 20.00 17.89 -10.32
CA LEU A 276 18.73 17.57 -9.66
C LEU A 276 17.83 18.80 -9.52
N LEU A 277 18.38 19.92 -9.07
CA LEU A 277 17.64 21.15 -8.84
C LEU A 277 17.14 21.80 -10.14
N GLU A 278 17.96 21.79 -11.20
CA GLU A 278 17.61 22.38 -12.50
C GLU A 278 16.36 21.74 -13.10
N ASN A 279 16.24 20.42 -12.95
CA ASN A 279 15.09 19.66 -13.41
C ASN A 279 13.84 19.82 -12.52
N HIS A 280 13.98 20.35 -11.31
CA HIS A 280 12.87 20.47 -10.35
C HIS A 280 12.07 21.77 -10.56
N ILE A 281 10.73 21.66 -10.64
CA ILE A 281 9.85 22.76 -11.08
C ILE A 281 8.93 23.24 -9.95
N THR A 282 9.02 22.67 -8.74
CA THR A 282 8.14 23.05 -7.64
C THR A 282 8.62 24.30 -6.88
N PRO A 283 7.77 24.91 -6.02
CA PRO A 283 8.16 26.04 -5.17
C PRO A 283 9.35 25.77 -4.24
N PHE A 284 9.72 24.51 -4.01
CA PHE A 284 10.87 24.14 -3.19
C PHE A 284 12.22 24.36 -3.91
N ARG A 285 12.22 24.65 -5.21
CA ARG A 285 13.45 24.97 -5.97
C ARG A 285 14.24 26.12 -5.33
N LYS A 286 13.60 27.26 -5.05
CA LYS A 286 14.28 28.43 -4.47
C LYS A 286 14.89 28.16 -3.09
N PRO A 287 14.17 27.53 -2.14
CA PRO A 287 14.78 27.08 -0.88
C PRO A 287 15.99 26.16 -1.07
N CYS A 288 15.90 25.17 -1.97
CA CYS A 288 17.02 24.25 -2.24
C CYS A 288 18.23 25.00 -2.84
N GLU A 289 17.99 25.91 -3.78
CA GLU A 289 19.03 26.74 -4.41
C GLU A 289 19.80 27.57 -3.38
N LYS A 290 19.08 28.16 -2.42
CA LYS A 290 19.71 28.93 -1.33
C LYS A 290 20.68 28.06 -0.53
N ILE A 291 20.27 26.85 -0.14
CA ILE A 291 21.14 25.95 0.63
C ILE A 291 22.34 25.49 -0.20
N LEU A 292 22.14 25.17 -1.49
CA LEU A 292 23.25 24.79 -2.38
C LEU A 292 24.27 25.90 -2.59
N ASN A 293 23.86 27.16 -2.51
CA ASN A 293 24.79 28.30 -2.55
C ASN A 293 25.54 28.47 -1.21
N ASP A 294 24.90 28.17 -0.08
CA ASP A 294 25.56 28.19 1.23
C ASP A 294 26.55 27.02 1.42
N LEU A 295 26.45 25.97 0.62
CA LEU A 295 27.32 24.78 0.63
C LEU A 295 28.57 24.92 -0.26
N GLN A 296 28.68 26.01 -1.04
CA GLN A 296 29.82 26.33 -1.90
C GLN A 296 30.93 27.04 -1.13
#